data_AF-A0A836RLT1-F1
#
_entry.id   AF-A0A836RLT1-F1
#
_cell.length_a   1.000
_cell.length_b   1.000
_cell.length_c   1.000
_cell.angle_alpha   90.00
_cell.angle_beta   90.00
_cell.angle_gamma   90.00
#
_symmetry.space_group_name_H-M   'P 1'
#
loop_
_entity.id
_entity.type
_entity.pdbx_description
1 polymer ?
#
loop_
_entity_poly.entity_id
_entity_poly.type
_entity_poly.pdbx_seq_one_letter_code
_entity_poly.pdbx_strand_id
1 'polypeptide(L)'
;MKRARRSTRSATSAKDRETARPAHSSRARDDRQDPLSDLLALLIAALLIARLLVPTEAAAWGETLWIAQLWLGALLIWFWQQARKGDYRLAGGWLDWAVWILVIGHLVSGGVVLGTEGDKRAAVNVMWEWVGLGSMFFLVRSVVSTRLARSSLTLAFCATAIALSGLGLWQCYVWYPQTASQYDAMRSELDALRQKAETGVLRPDEAGRLRELQREFIRQQIPLQGPERLLWEQRLKASREPFGLFALANTFAGLLLVWLLILLDWAVAGAWRPRQRMFLCLGITLVGACLLLTKSRTAWVGLLAGGSVWGGLTLSGRRAPSRSPEETAQQDTGKSPSGPRFRRGGALAVAAALLVVAAGA
;
A
#
# COMPACT_ATOMS: atom_id res chain seq x y z
N MET A 1 -31.69 71.14 -55.55
CA MET A 1 -32.89 70.56 -54.89
C MET A 1 -32.52 69.26 -54.20
N LYS A 2 -33.14 68.96 -53.03
CA LYS A 2 -32.86 67.90 -52.02
C LYS A 2 -31.89 68.36 -50.91
N ARG A 3 -32.31 69.28 -50.03
CA ARG A 3 -33.15 69.14 -48.81
C ARG A 3 -32.48 68.32 -47.68
N ALA A 4 -31.94 69.06 -46.73
CA ALA A 4 -31.63 68.65 -45.36
C ALA A 4 -32.87 68.16 -44.60
N ARG A 5 -32.68 67.19 -43.69
CA ARG A 5 -33.52 66.94 -42.50
C ARG A 5 -32.71 66.05 -41.55
N ARG A 6 -32.15 66.58 -40.46
CA ARG A 6 -32.75 66.94 -39.16
C ARG A 6 -32.73 65.75 -38.18
N SER A 7 -31.71 65.83 -37.32
CA SER A 7 -31.63 65.28 -35.97
C SER A 7 -32.98 65.24 -35.26
N THR A 8 -33.33 64.08 -34.69
CA THR A 8 -34.21 63.97 -33.53
C THR A 8 -33.60 62.96 -32.56
N ARG A 9 -33.08 63.50 -31.46
CA ARG A 9 -32.89 62.81 -30.17
C ARG A 9 -34.20 62.15 -29.77
N SER A 10 -34.19 60.85 -29.46
CA SER A 10 -35.15 60.27 -28.52
C SER A 10 -34.42 59.92 -27.22
N ALA A 11 -34.57 60.81 -26.25
CA ALA A 11 -34.37 60.51 -24.84
C ALA A 11 -35.63 59.78 -24.34
N THR A 12 -35.47 58.51 -23.99
CA THR A 12 -36.43 57.58 -23.32
C THR A 12 -35.71 56.23 -23.41
N SER A 13 -35.35 55.47 -22.39
CA SER A 13 -35.86 55.29 -21.04
C SER A 13 -34.68 54.86 -20.17
N ALA A 14 -34.35 55.65 -19.15
CA ALA A 14 -33.31 55.36 -18.16
C ALA A 14 -33.94 55.01 -16.80
N LYS A 15 -35.03 54.23 -16.80
CA LYS A 15 -35.80 53.95 -15.57
C LYS A 15 -36.37 52.54 -15.45
N ASP A 16 -35.70 51.53 -16.01
CA ASP A 16 -36.06 50.10 -15.83
C ASP A 16 -34.80 49.19 -15.77
N ARG A 17 -33.80 49.56 -14.96
CA ARG A 17 -32.60 48.72 -14.71
C ARG A 17 -32.33 48.49 -13.23
N GLU A 18 -33.40 48.44 -12.45
CA GLU A 18 -33.36 48.25 -11.00
C GLU A 18 -34.46 47.24 -10.63
N THR A 19 -34.15 45.94 -10.73
CA THR A 19 -34.79 44.79 -10.03
C THR A 19 -34.53 43.45 -10.75
N ALA A 20 -33.26 43.03 -10.83
CA ALA A 20 -32.91 41.60 -10.92
C ALA A 20 -31.40 41.44 -10.82
N ARG A 21 -30.82 41.75 -9.66
CA ARG A 21 -29.57 41.10 -9.26
C ARG A 21 -29.98 39.74 -8.69
N PRO A 22 -29.80 38.61 -9.41
CA PRO A 22 -29.97 37.31 -8.79
C PRO A 22 -28.98 37.22 -7.64
N ALA A 23 -29.49 36.80 -6.48
CA ALA A 23 -28.77 36.56 -5.25
C ALA A 23 -27.62 35.57 -5.48
N HIS A 24 -26.44 36.06 -5.85
CA HIS A 24 -25.22 35.28 -5.97
C HIS A 24 -24.42 35.17 -4.65
N SER A 25 -24.97 35.65 -3.53
CA SER A 25 -24.25 35.77 -2.26
C SER A 25 -24.56 34.70 -1.19
N SER A 26 -25.34 33.66 -1.50
CA SER A 26 -25.72 32.64 -0.50
C SER A 26 -25.15 31.23 -0.72
N ARG A 27 -24.28 31.03 -1.72
CA ARG A 27 -23.57 29.75 -1.96
C ARG A 27 -22.18 29.69 -1.32
N ALA A 28 -21.86 30.62 -0.44
CA ALA A 28 -20.74 30.54 0.49
C ALA A 28 -21.15 29.86 1.81
N ARG A 29 -22.06 28.89 1.73
CA ARG A 29 -22.66 28.19 2.87
C ARG A 29 -22.11 26.77 2.92
N ASP A 30 -21.32 26.54 3.96
CA ASP A 30 -20.92 25.25 4.51
C ASP A 30 -19.92 24.40 3.71
N ASP A 31 -18.73 24.97 3.50
CA ASP A 31 -17.48 24.20 3.43
C ASP A 31 -17.03 23.74 4.83
N ARG A 32 -17.98 23.54 5.76
CA ARG A 32 -17.72 22.87 7.03
C ARG A 32 -17.35 21.43 6.68
N GLN A 33 -16.08 21.11 6.88
CA GLN A 33 -15.56 19.76 6.88
C GLN A 33 -16.53 18.87 7.66
N ASP A 34 -17.23 17.99 6.95
CA ASP A 34 -18.13 17.03 7.55
C ASP A 34 -17.24 16.04 8.33
N PRO A 35 -17.28 16.05 9.68
CA PRO A 35 -16.33 15.31 10.51
C PRO A 35 -16.36 13.80 10.26
N LEU A 36 -17.48 13.28 9.74
CA LEU A 36 -17.59 11.88 9.33
C LEU A 36 -16.74 11.57 8.10
N SER A 37 -16.59 12.51 7.17
CA SER A 37 -15.72 12.34 5.99
C SER A 37 -14.26 12.23 6.41
N ASP A 38 -13.83 13.11 7.33
CA ASP A 38 -12.46 13.13 7.83
C ASP A 38 -12.15 11.88 8.66
N LEU A 39 -13.09 11.49 9.52
CA LEU A 39 -13.01 10.23 10.26
C LEU A 39 -12.89 9.03 9.31
N LEU A 40 -13.70 8.97 8.26
CA LEU A 40 -13.68 7.88 7.29
C LEU A 40 -12.36 7.84 6.51
N ALA A 41 -11.85 8.99 6.08
CA ALA A 41 -10.55 9.08 5.41
C ALA A 41 -9.39 8.63 6.33
N LEU A 42 -9.42 9.04 7.60
CA LEU A 42 -8.45 8.61 8.61
C LEU A 42 -8.52 7.10 8.84
N LEU A 43 -9.73 6.56 8.99
CA LEU A 43 -9.97 5.14 9.22
C LEU A 43 -9.50 4.32 8.02
N ILE A 44 -9.81 4.74 6.79
CA ILE A 44 -9.31 4.12 5.55
C ILE A 44 -7.77 4.07 5.55
N ALA A 45 -7.12 5.20 5.84
CA ALA A 45 -5.66 5.27 5.87
C ALA A 45 -5.07 4.35 6.96
N ALA A 46 -5.65 4.37 8.17
CA ALA A 46 -5.21 3.53 9.28
C ALA A 46 -5.37 2.04 8.97
N LEU A 47 -6.50 1.61 8.42
CA LEU A 47 -6.74 0.21 8.07
C LEU A 47 -5.85 -0.27 6.92
N LEU A 48 -5.59 0.59 5.93
CA LEU A 48 -4.65 0.28 4.85
C LEU A 48 -3.24 0.07 5.37
N ILE A 49 -2.77 0.93 6.28
CA ILE A 49 -1.46 0.77 6.92
C ILE A 49 -1.46 -0.47 7.81
N ALA A 50 -2.49 -0.68 8.63
CA ALA A 50 -2.62 -1.86 9.48
C ALA A 50 -2.52 -3.15 8.65
N ARG A 51 -3.14 -3.19 7.47
CA ARG A 51 -3.06 -4.35 6.56
C ARG A 51 -1.65 -4.63 6.05
N LEU A 52 -0.78 -3.62 5.96
CA LEU A 52 0.64 -3.81 5.60
C LEU A 52 1.51 -4.24 6.78
N LEU A 53 1.03 -4.07 8.01
CA LEU A 53 1.77 -4.37 9.24
C LEU A 53 1.36 -5.69 9.88
N VAL A 54 0.32 -6.35 9.36
CA VAL A 54 -0.20 -7.60 9.91
C VAL A 54 -0.04 -8.71 8.85
N PRO A 55 0.60 -9.85 9.19
CA PRO A 55 0.77 -10.97 8.29
C PRO A 55 -0.57 -11.49 7.75
N THR A 56 -0.68 -11.66 6.44
CA THR A 56 -1.94 -12.07 5.77
C THR A 56 -2.21 -13.56 5.84
N GLU A 57 -1.20 -14.36 6.13
CA GLU A 57 -1.26 -15.82 6.17
C GLU A 57 -2.11 -16.33 7.35
N ALA A 58 -2.27 -15.49 8.37
CA ALA A 58 -3.13 -15.76 9.51
C ALA A 58 -4.64 -15.59 9.23
N ALA A 59 -5.00 -15.22 8.00
CA ALA A 59 -6.39 -15.10 7.54
C ALA A 59 -7.19 -16.38 7.75
N ALA A 60 -6.63 -17.54 7.38
CA ALA A 60 -7.33 -18.82 7.54
C ALA A 60 -7.63 -19.14 9.01
N TRP A 61 -6.82 -18.61 9.94
CA TRP A 61 -6.93 -18.87 11.38
C TRP A 61 -7.88 -17.86 12.05
N GLY A 62 -8.20 -16.77 11.34
CA GLY A 62 -9.12 -15.72 11.74
C GLY A 62 -8.44 -14.54 12.44
N GLU A 63 -7.11 -14.51 12.51
CA GLU A 63 -6.38 -13.48 13.27
C GLU A 63 -6.50 -12.07 12.65
N THR A 64 -6.79 -11.99 11.35
CA THR A 64 -6.96 -10.73 10.62
C THR A 64 -8.43 -10.28 10.48
N LEU A 65 -9.39 -11.06 11.00
CA LEU A 65 -10.83 -10.79 10.83
C LEU A 65 -11.26 -9.44 11.43
N TRP A 66 -10.59 -8.97 12.47
CA TRP A 66 -10.86 -7.66 13.05
C TRP A 66 -10.65 -6.53 12.03
N ILE A 67 -9.72 -6.68 11.07
CA ILE A 67 -9.52 -5.72 9.98
C ILE A 67 -10.74 -5.73 9.05
N ALA A 68 -11.24 -6.91 8.67
CA ALA A 68 -12.43 -7.04 7.85
C ALA A 68 -13.68 -6.45 8.53
N GLN A 69 -13.85 -6.69 9.84
CA GLN A 69 -14.93 -6.10 10.64
C GLN A 69 -14.86 -4.56 10.67
N LEU A 70 -13.66 -3.99 10.83
CA LEU A 70 -13.47 -2.55 10.80
C LEU A 70 -13.76 -1.96 9.41
N TRP A 71 -13.44 -2.67 8.33
CA TRP A 71 -13.84 -2.27 6.96
C TRP A 71 -15.35 -2.27 6.79
N LEU A 72 -16.05 -3.26 7.33
CA LEU A 72 -17.52 -3.29 7.32
C LEU A 72 -18.11 -2.15 8.15
N GLY A 73 -17.55 -1.86 9.33
CA GLY A 73 -17.93 -0.69 10.13
C GLY A 73 -17.75 0.63 9.36
N ALA A 74 -16.62 0.79 8.66
CA ALA A 74 -16.37 1.94 7.80
C ALA A 74 -17.40 2.06 6.66
N LEU A 75 -17.79 0.92 6.08
CA LEU A 75 -18.80 0.86 5.03
C LEU A 75 -20.17 1.29 5.54
N LEU A 76 -20.56 0.88 6.76
CA LEU A 76 -21.78 1.33 7.42
C LEU A 76 -21.79 2.84 7.67
N ILE A 77 -20.66 3.40 8.15
CA ILE A 77 -20.50 4.85 8.34
C ILE A 77 -20.68 5.58 7.01
N TRP A 78 -20.08 5.07 5.93
CA TRP A 78 -20.23 5.64 4.60
C TRP A 78 -21.69 5.61 4.12
N PHE A 79 -22.38 4.46 4.22
CA PHE A 79 -23.78 4.35 3.83
C PHE A 79 -24.67 5.30 4.63
N TRP A 80 -24.45 5.42 5.94
CA TRP A 80 -25.15 6.37 6.80
C TRP A 80 -24.94 7.82 6.35
N GLN A 81 -23.71 8.17 6.00
CA GLN A 81 -23.37 9.50 5.49
C GLN A 81 -24.08 9.80 4.16
N GLN A 82 -24.08 8.85 3.23
CA GLN A 82 -24.76 9.02 1.93
C GLN A 82 -26.28 9.09 2.10
N ALA A 83 -26.85 8.31 3.02
CA ALA A 83 -28.27 8.37 3.37
C ALA A 83 -28.67 9.76 3.88
N ARG A 84 -27.86 10.35 4.77
CA ARG A 84 -28.08 11.72 5.27
C ARG A 84 -28.00 12.78 4.18
N LYS A 85 -27.18 12.55 3.16
CA LYS A 85 -26.99 13.46 2.01
C LYS A 85 -28.01 13.24 0.89
N GLY A 86 -28.68 12.08 0.87
CA GLY A 86 -29.57 11.67 -0.22
C GLY A 86 -28.84 11.43 -1.55
N ASP A 87 -27.52 11.21 -1.54
CA ASP A 87 -26.70 11.10 -2.75
C ASP A 87 -26.01 9.73 -2.83
N TYR A 88 -26.69 8.75 -3.44
CA TYR A 88 -26.14 7.41 -3.63
C TYR A 88 -25.46 7.30 -5.00
N ARG A 89 -24.23 7.80 -5.11
CA ARG A 89 -23.41 7.63 -6.31
C ARG A 89 -22.51 6.42 -6.16
N LEU A 90 -22.85 5.35 -6.85
CA LEU A 90 -21.96 4.19 -6.99
C LEU A 90 -21.00 4.44 -8.16
N ALA A 91 -19.70 4.33 -7.91
CA ALA A 91 -18.71 4.36 -8.98
C ALA A 91 -18.77 3.03 -9.75
N GLY A 92 -19.18 3.07 -11.01
CA GLY A 92 -19.25 1.89 -11.88
C GLY A 92 -18.31 1.99 -13.06
N GLY A 93 -17.11 1.43 -12.94
CA GLY A 93 -16.15 1.24 -14.03
C GLY A 93 -15.84 -0.24 -14.27
N TRP A 94 -15.19 -0.55 -15.39
CA TRP A 94 -14.77 -1.93 -15.71
C TRP A 94 -13.90 -2.56 -14.62
N LEU A 95 -13.05 -1.75 -13.97
CA LEU A 95 -12.19 -2.20 -12.87
C LEU A 95 -13.02 -2.57 -11.63
N ASP A 96 -14.09 -1.83 -11.34
CA ASP A 96 -15.01 -2.17 -10.25
C ASP A 96 -15.64 -3.54 -10.50
N TRP A 97 -16.13 -3.77 -11.72
CA TRP A 97 -16.71 -5.06 -12.10
C TRP A 97 -15.70 -6.19 -11.99
N ALA A 98 -14.46 -6.00 -12.45
CA ALA A 98 -13.41 -7.01 -12.33
C ALA A 98 -13.14 -7.39 -10.87
N VAL A 99 -13.03 -6.40 -9.97
CA VAL A 99 -12.82 -6.66 -8.53
C VAL A 99 -14.04 -7.35 -7.92
N TRP A 100 -15.26 -6.92 -8.23
CA TRP A 100 -16.46 -7.56 -7.70
C TRP A 100 -16.66 -8.98 -8.19
N ILE A 101 -16.31 -9.28 -9.45
CA ILE A 101 -16.31 -10.66 -9.97
C ILE A 101 -15.34 -11.53 -9.18
N LEU A 102 -14.14 -11.03 -8.86
CA LEU A 102 -13.17 -11.76 -8.04
C LEU A 102 -13.70 -12.01 -6.61
N VAL A 103 -14.25 -10.97 -5.98
CA VAL A 103 -14.84 -11.09 -4.63
C VAL A 103 -15.98 -12.12 -4.64
N ILE A 104 -16.94 -11.99 -5.55
CA ILE A 104 -18.07 -12.92 -5.67
C ILE A 104 -17.59 -14.34 -5.97
N GLY A 105 -16.60 -14.50 -6.87
CA GLY A 105 -16.00 -15.79 -7.18
C GLY A 105 -15.43 -16.47 -5.93
N HIS A 106 -14.72 -15.73 -5.09
CA HIS A 106 -14.21 -16.26 -3.82
C HIS A 106 -15.31 -16.58 -2.81
N LEU A 107 -16.39 -15.80 -2.75
CA LEU A 107 -17.54 -16.11 -1.89
C LEU A 107 -18.26 -17.37 -2.34
N VAL A 108 -18.47 -17.55 -3.65
CA VAL A 108 -19.05 -18.78 -4.22
C VAL A 108 -18.14 -19.97 -3.95
N SER A 109 -16.84 -19.84 -4.20
CA SER A 109 -15.85 -20.90 -3.91
C SER A 109 -15.85 -21.29 -2.43
N GLY A 110 -15.88 -20.32 -1.52
CA GLY A 110 -15.98 -20.59 -0.09
C GLY A 110 -17.28 -21.28 0.28
N GLY A 111 -18.41 -20.85 -0.30
CA GLY A 111 -19.72 -21.50 -0.12
C GLY A 111 -19.72 -22.97 -0.54
N VAL A 112 -19.03 -23.32 -1.63
CA VAL A 112 -18.85 -24.72 -2.05
C VAL A 112 -18.06 -25.53 -1.00
N VAL A 113 -17.00 -24.96 -0.43
CA VAL A 113 -16.23 -25.62 0.64
C VAL A 113 -17.10 -25.88 1.88
N LEU A 114 -18.01 -24.96 2.23
CA LEU A 114 -18.94 -25.16 3.34
C LEU A 114 -19.92 -26.32 3.12
N GLY A 115 -20.28 -26.59 1.86
CA GLY A 115 -21.14 -27.71 1.46
C GLY A 115 -20.41 -29.04 1.29
N THR A 116 -19.08 -29.07 1.40
CA THR A 116 -18.24 -30.27 1.22
C THR A 116 -17.47 -30.60 2.51
N GLU A 117 -16.56 -31.59 2.45
CA GLU A 117 -15.74 -32.05 3.59
C GLU A 117 -14.50 -31.19 3.88
N GLY A 118 -14.38 -30.01 3.25
CA GLY A 118 -13.24 -29.12 3.47
C GLY A 118 -13.24 -28.42 4.82
N ASP A 119 -12.14 -27.71 5.13
CA ASP A 119 -12.03 -26.90 6.35
C ASP A 119 -12.99 -25.70 6.31
N LYS A 120 -14.16 -25.90 6.94
CA LYS A 120 -15.24 -24.91 6.98
C LYS A 120 -14.84 -23.64 7.70
N ARG A 121 -14.00 -23.73 8.74
CA ARG A 121 -13.59 -22.55 9.52
C ARG A 121 -12.66 -21.69 8.69
N ALA A 122 -11.66 -22.29 8.07
CA ALA A 122 -10.77 -21.57 7.15
C ALA A 122 -11.54 -20.94 6.00
N ALA A 123 -12.51 -21.65 5.42
CA ALA A 123 -13.36 -21.15 4.35
C ALA A 123 -14.15 -19.90 4.78
N VAL A 124 -14.86 -19.93 5.92
CA VAL A 124 -15.60 -18.76 6.44
C VAL A 124 -14.67 -17.58 6.68
N ASN A 125 -13.51 -17.82 7.30
CA ASN A 125 -12.57 -16.73 7.60
C ASN A 125 -12.07 -16.05 6.33
N VAL A 126 -11.67 -16.85 5.32
CA VAL A 126 -11.20 -16.33 4.04
C VAL A 126 -12.34 -15.62 3.28
N MET A 127 -13.57 -16.12 3.33
CA MET A 127 -14.72 -15.42 2.74
C MET A 127 -14.89 -14.01 3.31
N TRP A 128 -14.81 -13.85 4.63
CA TRP A 128 -14.92 -12.53 5.27
C TRP A 128 -13.75 -11.61 4.93
N GLU A 129 -12.54 -12.14 4.74
CA GLU A 129 -11.40 -11.37 4.23
C GLU A 129 -11.67 -10.81 2.83
N TRP A 130 -12.29 -11.58 1.94
CA TRP A 130 -12.68 -11.11 0.60
C TRP A 130 -13.81 -10.07 0.65
N VAL A 131 -14.78 -10.22 1.55
CA VAL A 131 -15.79 -9.16 1.79
C VAL A 131 -15.13 -7.87 2.30
N GLY A 132 -14.18 -7.99 3.24
CA GLY A 132 -13.40 -6.86 3.74
C GLY A 132 -12.59 -6.18 2.63
N LEU A 133 -11.96 -6.96 1.75
CA LEU A 133 -11.21 -6.46 0.59
C LEU A 133 -12.12 -5.74 -0.41
N GLY A 134 -13.30 -6.29 -0.71
CA GLY A 134 -14.30 -5.62 -1.55
C GLY A 134 -14.76 -4.29 -0.95
N SER A 135 -15.07 -4.29 0.36
CA SER A 135 -15.42 -3.08 1.13
C SER A 135 -14.32 -2.02 1.08
N MET A 136 -13.07 -2.44 1.29
CA MET A 136 -11.88 -1.58 1.24
C MET A 136 -11.71 -0.94 -0.14
N PHE A 137 -11.76 -1.73 -1.21
CA PHE A 137 -11.66 -1.23 -2.58
C PHE A 137 -12.75 -0.20 -2.89
N PHE A 138 -13.99 -0.53 -2.55
CA PHE A 138 -15.15 0.35 -2.75
C PHE A 138 -14.99 1.68 -2.01
N LEU A 139 -14.60 1.64 -0.73
CA LEU A 139 -14.42 2.82 0.10
C LEU A 139 -13.27 3.70 -0.40
N VAL A 140 -12.14 3.09 -0.77
CA VAL A 140 -11.00 3.84 -1.32
C VAL A 140 -11.42 4.58 -2.60
N ARG A 141 -12.17 3.95 -3.50
CA ARG A 141 -12.66 4.63 -4.72
C ARG A 141 -13.68 5.74 -4.41
N SER A 142 -14.57 5.50 -3.47
CA SER A 142 -15.67 6.42 -3.16
C SER A 142 -15.23 7.64 -2.35
N VAL A 143 -14.27 7.45 -1.43
CA VAL A 143 -13.84 8.48 -0.47
C VAL A 143 -12.56 9.19 -0.95
N VAL A 144 -11.59 8.46 -1.49
CA VAL A 144 -10.27 9.00 -1.89
C VAL A 144 -10.32 9.57 -3.32
N SER A 145 -11.29 10.45 -3.55
CA SER A 145 -11.54 11.08 -4.85
C SER A 145 -10.71 12.35 -5.06
N THR A 146 -10.36 13.04 -3.98
CA THR A 146 -9.61 14.31 -4.03
C THR A 146 -8.12 14.09 -4.25
N ARG A 147 -7.46 15.03 -4.94
CA ARG A 147 -6.00 14.97 -5.15
C ARG A 147 -5.23 15.03 -3.83
N LEU A 148 -5.70 15.83 -2.89
CA LEU A 148 -5.05 15.96 -1.59
C LEU A 148 -5.08 14.64 -0.81
N ALA A 149 -6.24 14.00 -0.71
CA ALA A 149 -6.38 12.71 -0.03
C ALA A 149 -5.49 11.63 -0.67
N ARG A 150 -5.44 11.57 -2.01
CA ARG A 150 -4.55 10.65 -2.73
C ARG A 150 -3.09 10.90 -2.39
N SER A 151 -2.63 12.14 -2.46
CA SER A 151 -1.23 12.47 -2.15
C SER A 151 -0.86 12.15 -0.71
N SER A 152 -1.73 12.46 0.25
CA SER A 152 -1.50 12.12 1.67
C SER A 152 -1.42 10.61 1.89
N LEU A 153 -2.33 9.86 1.26
CA LEU A 153 -2.31 8.40 1.35
C LEU A 153 -1.05 7.81 0.72
N THR A 154 -0.68 8.26 -0.49
CA THR A 154 0.57 7.86 -1.14
C THR A 154 1.79 8.17 -0.27
N LEU A 155 1.83 9.32 0.38
CA LEU A 155 2.93 9.67 1.30
C LEU A 155 3.00 8.72 2.49
N ALA A 156 1.85 8.40 3.09
CA ALA A 156 1.78 7.46 4.20
C ALA A 156 2.29 6.08 3.80
N PHE A 157 1.88 5.56 2.65
CA PHE A 157 2.37 4.29 2.13
C PHE A 157 3.87 4.30 1.81
N CYS A 158 4.38 5.37 1.21
CA CYS A 158 5.82 5.53 0.98
C CYS A 158 6.58 5.50 2.32
N ALA A 159 6.08 6.18 3.36
CA ALA A 159 6.67 6.16 4.68
C ALA A 159 6.65 4.75 5.30
N THR A 160 5.53 4.02 5.17
CA THR A 160 5.42 2.63 5.62
C THR A 160 6.40 1.72 4.87
N ALA A 161 6.53 1.85 3.55
CA ALA A 161 7.47 1.07 2.75
C ALA A 161 8.93 1.33 3.16
N ILE A 162 9.30 2.59 3.42
CA ILE A 162 10.62 2.97 3.94
C ILE A 162 10.84 2.35 5.32
N ALA A 163 9.88 2.44 6.24
CA ALA A 163 9.98 1.83 7.57
C ALA A 163 10.16 0.31 7.50
N LEU A 164 9.36 -0.37 6.68
CA LEU A 164 9.47 -1.81 6.43
C LEU A 164 10.81 -2.18 5.77
N SER A 165 11.35 -1.32 4.91
CA SER A 165 12.69 -1.51 4.33
C SER A 165 13.79 -1.45 5.39
N GLY A 166 13.67 -0.51 6.33
CA GLY A 166 14.55 -0.45 7.51
C GLY A 166 14.47 -1.71 8.35
N LEU A 167 13.26 -2.21 8.61
CA LEU A 167 13.04 -3.49 9.30
C LEU A 167 13.68 -4.66 8.54
N GLY A 168 13.50 -4.74 7.22
CA GLY A 168 14.10 -5.78 6.39
C GLY A 168 15.63 -5.74 6.42
N LEU A 169 16.24 -4.57 6.38
CA LEU A 169 17.69 -4.44 6.51
C LEU A 169 18.17 -4.90 7.90
N TRP A 170 17.48 -4.50 8.96
CA TRP A 170 17.77 -4.99 10.32
C TRP A 170 17.61 -6.52 10.41
N GLN A 171 16.58 -7.10 9.80
CA GLN A 171 16.40 -8.55 9.74
C GLN A 171 17.63 -9.24 9.11
N CYS A 172 18.07 -8.74 7.95
CA CYS A 172 19.19 -9.30 7.20
C CYS A 172 20.53 -9.21 7.94
N TYR A 173 20.83 -8.05 8.55
CA TYR A 173 22.17 -7.77 9.09
C TYR A 173 22.32 -8.02 10.59
N VAL A 174 21.21 -7.98 11.34
CA VAL A 174 21.25 -8.10 12.81
C VAL A 174 20.53 -9.35 13.26
N TRP A 175 19.23 -9.47 12.92
CA TRP A 175 18.39 -10.54 13.46
C TRP A 175 18.85 -11.94 13.01
N TYR A 176 18.96 -12.21 11.70
CA TYR A 176 19.36 -13.54 11.22
C TYR A 176 20.74 -13.98 11.74
N PRO A 177 21.81 -13.17 11.68
CA PRO A 177 23.10 -13.56 12.25
C PRO A 177 23.04 -13.83 13.75
N GLN A 178 22.28 -13.02 14.50
CA GLN A 178 22.12 -13.18 15.94
C GLN A 178 21.33 -14.45 16.29
N THR A 179 20.25 -14.75 15.58
CA THR A 179 19.48 -15.98 15.81
C THR A 179 20.28 -17.22 15.43
N ALA A 180 21.06 -17.17 14.36
CA ALA A 180 21.95 -18.26 13.97
C ALA A 180 23.03 -18.53 15.03
N SER A 181 23.66 -17.48 15.59
CA SER A 181 24.68 -17.65 16.62
C SER A 181 24.11 -18.14 17.96
N GLN A 182 22.92 -17.66 18.34
CA GLN A 182 22.19 -18.17 19.51
C GLN A 182 21.86 -19.65 19.35
N TYR A 183 21.36 -20.05 18.17
CA TYR A 183 21.12 -21.45 17.85
C TYR A 183 22.40 -22.29 17.96
N ASP A 184 23.51 -21.84 17.35
CA ASP A 184 24.77 -22.56 17.36
C ASP A 184 25.33 -22.74 18.77
N ALA A 185 25.21 -21.72 19.62
CA ALA A 185 25.59 -21.79 21.02
C ALA A 185 24.75 -22.85 21.77
N MET A 186 23.41 -22.76 21.71
CA MET A 186 22.52 -23.73 22.36
C MET A 186 22.74 -25.16 21.83
N ARG A 187 22.98 -25.29 20.53
CA ARG A 187 23.20 -26.59 19.88
C ARG A 187 24.52 -27.22 20.30
N SER A 188 25.61 -26.46 20.30
CA SER A 188 26.91 -26.94 20.74
C SER A 188 26.89 -27.39 22.21
N GLU A 189 26.19 -26.66 23.08
CA GLU A 189 25.99 -27.04 24.48
C GLU A 189 25.20 -28.34 24.60
N LEU A 190 24.10 -28.47 23.85
CA LEU A 190 23.28 -29.68 23.82
C LEU A 190 24.08 -30.91 23.36
N ASP A 191 24.86 -30.78 22.29
CA ASP A 191 25.64 -31.88 21.73
C ASP A 191 26.79 -32.29 22.67
N ALA A 192 27.47 -31.32 23.31
CA ALA A 192 28.50 -31.61 24.32
C ALA A 192 27.93 -32.36 25.54
N LEU A 193 26.76 -31.94 26.04
CA LEU A 193 26.09 -32.61 27.16
C LEU A 193 25.60 -34.01 26.79
N ARG A 194 25.09 -34.20 25.56
CA ARG A 194 24.71 -35.53 25.05
C ARG A 194 25.91 -36.47 24.98
N GLN A 195 27.05 -35.99 24.47
CA GLN A 195 28.27 -36.80 24.40
C GLN A 195 28.77 -37.21 25.80
N LYS A 196 28.72 -36.30 26.79
CA LYS A 196 29.02 -36.62 28.19
C LYS A 196 28.06 -37.66 28.78
N ALA A 197 26.77 -37.57 28.43
CA ALA A 197 25.77 -38.55 28.84
C ALA A 197 26.05 -39.95 28.27
N GLU A 198 26.39 -40.03 26.98
CA GLU A 198 26.70 -41.29 26.28
C GLU A 198 27.97 -41.96 26.83
N THR A 199 28.95 -41.16 27.26
CA THR A 199 30.20 -41.63 27.88
C THR A 199 30.07 -41.94 29.38
N GLY A 200 28.90 -41.68 30.00
CA GLY A 200 28.65 -41.96 31.41
C GLY A 200 29.32 -40.99 32.39
N VAL A 201 29.86 -39.85 31.93
CA VAL A 201 30.62 -38.88 32.74
C VAL A 201 29.74 -37.68 33.17
N LEU A 202 28.42 -37.75 32.95
CA LEU A 202 27.51 -36.64 33.17
C LEU A 202 27.24 -36.40 34.66
N ARG A 203 27.45 -35.16 35.12
CA ARG A 203 27.15 -34.76 36.50
C ARG A 203 25.65 -34.52 36.71
N PRO A 204 25.12 -34.59 37.95
CA PRO A 204 23.70 -34.37 38.23
C PRO A 204 23.16 -32.99 37.82
N ASP A 205 23.97 -31.94 37.96
CA ASP A 205 23.66 -30.56 37.53
C ASP A 205 23.60 -30.45 35.99
N GLU A 206 24.56 -31.06 35.30
CA GLU A 206 24.61 -31.14 33.83
C GLU A 206 23.40 -31.92 33.26
N ALA A 207 22.92 -32.95 33.96
CA ALA A 207 21.72 -33.69 33.60
C ALA A 207 20.43 -32.84 33.73
N GLY A 208 20.40 -31.88 34.64
CA GLY A 208 19.34 -30.87 34.73
C GLY A 208 19.35 -29.96 33.49
N ARG A 209 20.53 -29.43 33.15
CA ARG A 209 20.72 -28.53 32.00
C ARG A 209 20.40 -29.19 30.66
N LEU A 210 20.79 -30.45 30.47
CA LEU A 210 20.46 -31.23 29.27
C LEU A 210 18.93 -31.31 29.04
N ARG A 211 18.17 -31.61 30.11
CA ARG A 211 16.71 -31.69 30.06
C ARG A 211 16.05 -30.33 29.85
N GLU A 212 16.66 -29.25 30.32
CA GLU A 212 16.20 -27.88 30.05
C GLU A 212 16.37 -27.52 28.58
N LEU A 213 17.56 -27.72 28.00
CA LEU A 213 17.82 -27.44 26.59
C LEU A 213 16.91 -28.27 25.67
N GLN A 214 16.69 -29.56 25.97
CA GLN A 214 15.75 -30.38 25.20
C GLN A 214 14.33 -29.82 25.23
N ARG A 215 13.85 -29.36 26.40
CA ARG A 215 12.53 -28.73 26.53
C ARG A 215 12.45 -27.42 25.76
N GLU A 216 13.51 -26.62 25.77
CA GLU A 216 13.54 -25.36 25.03
C GLU A 216 13.48 -25.59 23.52
N PHE A 217 14.21 -26.57 22.98
CA PHE A 217 14.11 -26.96 21.57
C PHE A 217 12.70 -27.45 21.21
N ILE A 218 12.07 -28.27 22.06
CA ILE A 218 10.69 -28.73 21.84
C ILE A 218 9.71 -27.55 21.86
N ARG A 219 9.87 -26.62 22.81
CA ARG A 219 9.04 -25.41 22.94
C ARG A 219 9.15 -24.52 21.71
N GLN A 220 10.35 -24.35 21.17
CA GLN A 220 10.61 -23.58 19.95
C GLN A 220 10.32 -24.38 18.66
N GLN A 221 9.83 -25.61 18.77
CA GLN A 221 9.58 -26.52 17.64
C GLN A 221 10.82 -26.74 16.75
N ILE A 222 12.00 -26.77 17.37
CA ILE A 222 13.27 -27.03 16.69
C ILE A 222 13.52 -28.54 16.68
N PRO A 223 13.66 -29.18 15.50
CA PRO A 223 13.93 -30.61 15.42
C PRO A 223 15.25 -30.98 16.11
N LEU A 224 15.21 -31.96 17.02
CA LEU A 224 16.37 -32.33 17.83
C LEU A 224 17.41 -33.15 17.05
N GLN A 225 16.97 -33.92 16.05
CA GLN A 225 17.77 -34.91 15.32
C GLN A 225 17.20 -35.15 13.91
N GLY A 226 17.95 -35.88 13.07
CA GLY A 226 17.47 -36.37 11.77
C GLY A 226 17.54 -35.36 10.62
N PRO A 227 16.99 -35.71 9.45
CA PRO A 227 17.00 -34.88 8.24
C PRO A 227 16.24 -33.55 8.41
N GLU A 228 15.16 -33.55 9.20
CA GLU A 228 14.36 -32.34 9.46
C GLU A 228 15.18 -31.25 10.16
N ARG A 229 16.10 -31.65 11.06
CA ARG A 229 17.06 -30.71 11.68
C ARG A 229 17.94 -30.06 10.64
N LEU A 230 18.52 -30.84 9.71
CA LEU A 230 19.41 -30.30 8.68
C LEU A 230 18.68 -29.29 7.78
N LEU A 231 17.43 -29.60 7.40
CA LEU A 231 16.60 -28.67 6.62
C LEU A 231 16.27 -27.40 7.40
N TRP A 232 15.95 -27.53 8.69
CA TRP A 232 15.70 -26.38 9.56
C TRP A 232 16.94 -25.51 9.73
N GLU A 233 18.11 -26.12 9.98
CA GLU A 233 19.40 -25.43 10.09
C GLU A 233 19.78 -24.74 8.78
N GLN A 234 19.57 -25.40 7.65
CA GLN A 234 19.80 -24.83 6.34
C GLN A 234 18.90 -23.61 6.12
N ARG A 235 17.62 -23.66 6.52
CA ARG A 235 16.72 -22.50 6.42
C ARG A 235 17.21 -21.35 7.30
N LEU A 236 17.58 -21.62 8.56
CA LEU A 236 18.04 -20.60 9.49
C LEU A 236 19.34 -19.92 9.01
N LYS A 237 20.29 -20.71 8.48
CA LYS A 237 21.63 -20.23 8.15
C LYS A 237 21.76 -19.72 6.71
N ALA A 238 21.08 -20.36 5.76
CA ALA A 238 21.23 -20.05 4.33
C ALA A 238 20.24 -18.99 3.84
N SER A 239 19.03 -18.91 4.43
CA SER A 239 18.05 -17.90 4.04
C SER A 239 18.20 -16.65 4.91
N ARG A 240 18.76 -15.58 4.31
CA ARG A 240 18.85 -14.25 4.93
C ARG A 240 17.95 -13.23 4.23
N GLU A 241 16.98 -13.73 3.47
CA GLU A 241 16.08 -12.89 2.70
C GLU A 241 15.15 -12.15 3.67
N PRO A 242 15.08 -10.80 3.61
CA PRO A 242 14.18 -10.05 4.45
C PRO A 242 12.75 -10.25 3.97
N PHE A 243 11.83 -10.38 4.94
CA PHE A 243 10.40 -10.52 4.66
C PHE A 243 9.58 -9.40 5.32
N GLY A 244 10.21 -8.53 6.12
CA GLY A 244 9.52 -7.46 6.84
C GLY A 244 8.48 -8.05 7.78
N LEU A 245 7.20 -7.75 7.51
CA LEU A 245 6.04 -8.28 8.23
C LEU A 245 5.17 -9.21 7.35
N PHE A 246 5.68 -9.65 6.21
CA PHE A 246 5.04 -10.60 5.30
C PHE A 246 5.57 -12.01 5.57
N ALA A 247 4.83 -13.09 5.31
CA ALA A 247 5.44 -14.42 5.48
C ALA A 247 6.35 -14.82 4.32
N LEU A 248 6.24 -14.16 3.16
CA LEU A 248 7.09 -14.43 1.99
C LEU A 248 7.88 -13.20 1.54
N ALA A 249 9.18 -13.40 1.30
CA ALA A 249 10.08 -12.39 0.75
C ALA A 249 9.61 -11.89 -0.64
N ASN A 250 8.97 -12.74 -1.44
CA ASN A 250 8.44 -12.35 -2.75
C ASN A 250 7.30 -11.33 -2.66
N THR A 251 6.35 -11.53 -1.74
CA THR A 251 5.25 -10.59 -1.52
C THR A 251 5.79 -9.26 -1.01
N PHE A 252 6.76 -9.30 -0.10
CA PHE A 252 7.44 -8.11 0.38
C PHE A 252 8.18 -7.37 -0.74
N ALA A 253 8.90 -8.10 -1.60
CA ALA A 253 9.57 -7.53 -2.78
C ALA A 253 8.59 -6.85 -3.73
N GLY A 254 7.41 -7.44 -3.96
CA GLY A 254 6.34 -6.84 -4.76
C GLY A 254 5.86 -5.51 -4.19
N LEU A 255 5.66 -5.43 -2.86
CA LEU A 255 5.34 -4.18 -2.18
C LEU A 255 6.44 -3.13 -2.39
N LEU A 256 7.70 -3.49 -2.08
CA LEU A 256 8.84 -2.58 -2.19
C LEU A 256 9.02 -2.06 -3.62
N LEU A 257 8.84 -2.91 -4.62
CA LEU A 257 8.92 -2.56 -6.03
C LEU A 257 7.91 -1.46 -6.41
N VAL A 258 6.64 -1.62 -6.04
CA VAL A 258 5.59 -0.65 -6.36
C VAL A 258 5.92 0.72 -5.78
N TRP A 259 6.31 0.76 -4.51
CA TRP A 259 6.64 2.02 -3.83
C TRP A 259 7.96 2.61 -4.30
N LEU A 260 8.93 1.79 -4.72
CA LEU A 260 10.16 2.27 -5.36
C LEU A 260 9.85 3.03 -6.65
N LEU A 261 8.99 2.48 -7.51
CA LEU A 261 8.58 3.15 -8.76
C LEU A 261 7.87 4.50 -8.49
N ILE A 262 7.02 4.54 -7.46
CA ILE A 262 6.34 5.78 -7.04
C ILE A 262 7.34 6.82 -6.52
N LEU A 263 8.30 6.42 -5.69
CA LEU A 263 9.35 7.30 -5.18
C LEU A 263 10.25 7.83 -6.32
N LEU A 264 10.56 7.00 -7.32
CA LEU A 264 11.30 7.41 -8.52
C LEU A 264 10.51 8.41 -9.36
N ASP A 265 9.19 8.22 -9.54
CA ASP A 265 8.33 9.19 -10.22
C ASP A 265 8.36 10.55 -9.51
N TRP A 266 8.25 10.56 -8.18
CA TRP A 266 8.38 11.76 -7.38
C TRP A 266 9.74 12.44 -7.53
N ALA A 267 10.83 11.68 -7.53
CA ALA A 267 12.17 12.23 -7.69
C ALA A 267 12.35 12.96 -9.02
N VAL A 268 11.77 12.43 -10.10
CA VAL A 268 11.86 13.02 -11.45
C VAL A 268 10.87 14.18 -11.65
N ALA A 269 9.68 14.12 -11.05
CA ALA A 269 8.61 15.08 -11.32
C ALA A 269 8.71 16.40 -10.52
N GLY A 270 9.43 16.43 -9.40
CA GLY A 270 9.36 17.54 -8.44
C GLY A 270 10.51 18.53 -8.47
N ALA A 271 10.18 19.81 -8.32
CA ALA A 271 11.12 20.88 -7.95
C ALA A 271 11.35 20.87 -6.43
N TRP A 272 12.10 19.87 -5.96
CA TRP A 272 12.32 19.65 -4.53
C TRP A 272 13.39 20.58 -3.94
N ARG A 273 13.17 21.02 -2.70
CA ARG A 273 14.22 21.69 -1.90
C ARG A 273 15.36 20.70 -1.60
N PRO A 274 16.61 21.15 -1.40
CA PRO A 274 17.76 20.26 -1.16
C PRO A 274 17.54 19.24 -0.03
N ARG A 275 16.97 19.68 1.10
CA ARG A 275 16.65 18.80 2.23
C ARG A 275 15.61 17.72 1.88
N GLN A 276 14.60 18.05 1.07
CA GLN A 276 13.59 17.09 0.63
C GLN A 276 14.18 16.07 -0.35
N ARG A 277 15.06 16.52 -1.26
CA ARG A 277 15.81 15.62 -2.15
C ARG A 277 16.63 14.62 -1.37
N MET A 278 17.33 15.07 -0.34
CA MET A 278 18.13 14.20 0.53
C MET A 278 17.27 13.09 1.15
N PHE A 279 16.13 13.42 1.76
CA PHE A 279 15.24 12.41 2.35
C PHE A 279 14.64 11.46 1.31
N LEU A 280 14.28 11.98 0.13
CA LEU A 280 13.75 11.17 -0.96
C LEU A 280 14.80 10.20 -1.49
N CYS A 281 16.04 10.67 -1.71
CA CYS A 281 17.15 9.82 -2.11
C CYS A 281 17.45 8.76 -1.05
N LEU A 282 17.46 9.12 0.24
CA LEU A 282 17.64 8.16 1.32
C LEU A 282 16.55 7.08 1.32
N GLY A 283 15.29 7.48 1.16
CA GLY A 283 14.15 6.56 1.07
C GLY A 283 14.26 5.61 -0.14
N ILE A 284 14.60 6.14 -1.31
CA ILE A 284 14.84 5.34 -2.53
C ILE A 284 15.98 4.35 -2.31
N THR A 285 17.10 4.79 -1.75
CA THR A 285 18.25 3.91 -1.47
C THR A 285 17.87 2.82 -0.48
N LEU A 286 17.13 3.15 0.59
CA LEU A 286 16.73 2.19 1.60
C LEU A 286 15.78 1.12 1.02
N VAL A 287 14.75 1.56 0.28
CA VAL A 287 13.78 0.67 -0.39
C VAL A 287 14.47 -0.18 -1.45
N GLY A 288 15.32 0.42 -2.29
CA GLY A 288 16.07 -0.28 -3.33
C GLY A 288 17.08 -1.30 -2.78
N ALA A 289 17.81 -0.94 -1.71
CA ALA A 289 18.72 -1.85 -1.04
C ALA A 289 17.99 -3.02 -0.39
N CYS A 290 16.85 -2.77 0.27
CA CYS A 290 16.04 -3.84 0.84
C CYS A 290 15.46 -4.75 -0.27
N LEU A 291 14.94 -4.18 -1.35
CA LEU A 291 14.46 -4.91 -2.52
C LEU A 291 15.56 -5.82 -3.10
N LEU A 292 16.80 -5.32 -3.21
CA LEU A 292 17.95 -6.11 -3.66
C LEU A 292 18.16 -7.37 -2.81
N LEU A 293 18.05 -7.23 -1.49
CA LEU A 293 18.27 -8.33 -0.54
C LEU A 293 17.17 -9.38 -0.55
N THR A 294 15.95 -9.06 -1.03
CA THR A 294 14.88 -10.05 -1.19
C THR A 294 15.20 -11.14 -2.22
N LYS A 295 16.17 -10.91 -3.11
CA LYS A 295 16.57 -11.82 -4.21
C LYS A 295 15.41 -12.29 -5.11
N SER A 296 14.28 -11.58 -5.11
CA SER A 296 13.09 -11.98 -5.85
C SER A 296 13.25 -11.76 -7.36
N ARG A 297 13.32 -12.86 -8.13
CA ARG A 297 13.44 -12.81 -9.61
C ARG A 297 12.24 -12.12 -10.26
N THR A 298 11.04 -12.39 -9.75
CA THR A 298 9.79 -11.80 -10.27
C THR A 298 9.76 -10.29 -10.05
N ALA A 299 10.28 -9.81 -8.91
CA ALA A 299 10.42 -8.39 -8.66
C ALA A 299 11.40 -7.70 -9.63
N TRP A 300 12.50 -8.35 -10.02
CA TRP A 300 13.41 -7.81 -11.05
C TRP A 300 12.75 -7.67 -12.40
N VAL A 301 12.02 -8.70 -12.84
CA VAL A 301 11.28 -8.64 -14.11
C VAL A 301 10.19 -7.56 -14.04
N GLY A 302 9.49 -7.46 -12.91
CA GLY A 302 8.51 -6.40 -12.66
C GLY A 302 9.12 -5.00 -12.67
N LEU A 303 10.33 -4.82 -12.12
CA LEU A 303 11.08 -3.56 -12.17
C LEU A 303 11.46 -3.17 -13.59
N LEU A 304 11.96 -4.12 -14.38
CA LEU A 304 12.32 -3.88 -15.77
C LEU A 304 11.09 -3.51 -16.60
N ALA A 305 10.00 -4.27 -16.47
CA ALA A 305 8.76 -4.00 -17.18
C ALA A 305 8.13 -2.65 -16.78
N GLY A 306 7.91 -2.44 -15.48
CA GLY A 306 7.33 -1.19 -14.96
C GLY A 306 8.20 0.03 -15.24
N GLY A 307 9.52 -0.11 -15.05
CA GLY A 307 10.51 0.94 -15.33
C GLY A 307 10.58 1.31 -16.81
N SER A 308 10.47 0.34 -17.73
CA SER A 308 10.46 0.59 -19.18
C SER A 308 9.21 1.37 -19.60
N VAL A 309 8.04 0.97 -19.10
CA VAL A 309 6.78 1.67 -19.35
C VAL A 309 6.82 3.09 -18.78
N TRP A 310 7.29 3.24 -17.54
CA TRP A 310 7.46 4.55 -16.90
C TRP A 310 8.42 5.45 -17.69
N GLY A 311 9.59 4.92 -18.07
CA GLY A 311 10.62 5.63 -18.83
C GLY A 311 10.10 6.09 -20.19
N GLY A 312 9.43 5.20 -20.93
CA GLY A 312 8.82 5.53 -22.21
C GLY A 312 7.78 6.65 -22.12
N LEU A 313 6.90 6.61 -21.11
CA LEU A 313 5.87 7.62 -20.89
C LEU A 313 6.45 8.97 -20.42
N THR A 314 7.46 8.95 -19.55
CA THR A 314 8.11 10.17 -19.06
C THR A 314 8.90 10.88 -20.16
N LEU A 315 9.58 10.14 -21.03
CA LEU A 315 10.29 10.67 -22.20
C LEU A 315 9.31 11.21 -23.26
N SER A 316 8.22 10.49 -23.54
CA SER A 316 7.22 10.91 -24.52
C SER A 316 6.49 12.19 -24.09
N GLY A 317 6.21 12.34 -22.79
CA GLY A 317 5.56 13.54 -22.23
C GLY A 317 6.44 14.79 -22.18
N ARG A 318 7.76 14.69 -22.44
CA ARG A 318 8.65 15.85 -22.57
C ARG A 318 8.68 16.44 -23.99
N ARG A 319 8.14 15.73 -24.99
CA ARG A 319 8.06 16.21 -26.39
C ARG A 319 6.77 17.00 -26.68
N ALA A 320 6.24 17.76 -25.72
CA ALA A 320 5.15 18.69 -26.02
C ALA A 320 5.71 19.85 -26.87
N PRO A 321 5.06 20.22 -27.99
CA PRO A 321 5.56 21.24 -28.91
C PRO A 321 5.73 22.57 -28.17
N SER A 322 6.81 23.28 -28.46
CA SER A 322 7.03 24.67 -28.03
C SER A 322 5.79 25.49 -28.34
N ARG A 323 5.02 25.87 -27.31
CA ARG A 323 4.01 26.92 -27.45
C ARG A 323 4.73 28.20 -27.87
N SER A 324 4.16 28.90 -28.83
CA SER A 324 4.71 30.16 -29.34
C SER A 324 4.89 31.16 -28.18
N PRO A 325 5.96 31.98 -28.19
CA PRO A 325 6.29 32.90 -27.10
C PRO A 325 5.15 33.83 -26.67
N GLU A 326 4.21 34.14 -27.56
CA GLU A 326 3.13 35.10 -27.33
C GLU A 326 2.09 34.65 -26.27
N GLU A 327 1.91 33.34 -26.03
CA GLU A 327 0.90 32.86 -25.07
C GLU A 327 1.38 32.90 -23.60
N THR A 328 2.68 33.15 -23.37
CA THR A 328 3.31 33.04 -22.03
C THR A 328 3.27 34.34 -21.24
N ALA A 329 3.10 35.49 -21.90
CA ALA A 329 3.15 36.80 -21.25
C ALA A 329 1.91 37.13 -20.39
N GLN A 330 0.83 36.35 -20.49
CA GLN A 330 -0.45 36.70 -19.87
C GLN A 330 -0.82 35.88 -18.63
N GLN A 331 0.03 34.94 -18.18
CA GLN A 331 -0.32 33.97 -17.12
C GLN A 331 0.47 34.08 -15.81
N ASP A 332 1.41 35.03 -15.67
CA ASP A 332 2.37 35.06 -14.57
C ASP A 332 2.04 36.06 -13.43
N THR A 333 0.79 36.06 -12.95
CA THR A 333 0.41 36.82 -11.75
C THR A 333 -0.14 35.91 -10.64
N GLY A 334 0.77 35.39 -9.81
CA GLY A 334 0.46 35.15 -8.39
C GLY A 334 -0.05 33.76 -7.95
N LYS A 335 0.38 32.64 -8.54
CA LYS A 335 0.06 31.29 -7.99
C LYS A 335 1.23 30.65 -7.23
N SER A 336 1.03 30.49 -5.92
CA SER A 336 1.87 29.71 -5.00
C SER A 336 2.13 28.28 -5.52
N PRO A 337 3.32 27.69 -5.28
CA PRO A 337 3.72 26.41 -5.85
C PRO A 337 2.79 25.27 -5.38
N SER A 338 1.87 24.87 -6.27
CA SER A 338 1.05 23.67 -6.10
C SER A 338 1.95 22.44 -6.01
N GLY A 339 1.67 21.54 -5.06
CA GLY A 339 2.44 20.31 -4.81
C GLY A 339 2.64 19.41 -6.04
N PRO A 340 3.52 18.39 -5.92
CA PRO A 340 3.96 17.56 -7.04
C PRO A 340 2.77 16.92 -7.77
N ARG A 341 2.70 17.14 -9.09
CA ARG A 341 1.67 16.55 -9.96
C ARG A 341 2.07 15.11 -10.28
N PHE A 342 1.34 14.15 -9.73
CA PHE A 342 1.44 12.75 -10.13
C PHE A 342 1.06 12.62 -11.62
N ARG A 343 2.02 12.25 -12.48
CA ARG A 343 1.78 12.13 -13.92
C ARG A 343 1.05 10.82 -14.21
N ARG A 344 0.21 10.79 -15.26
CA ARG A 344 -0.48 9.55 -15.73
C ARG A 344 0.51 8.39 -16.00
N GLY A 345 1.78 8.69 -16.26
CA GLY A 345 2.84 7.70 -16.46
C GLY A 345 3.17 6.85 -15.24
N GLY A 346 3.15 7.40 -14.03
CA GLY A 346 3.44 6.65 -12.80
C GLY A 346 2.40 5.56 -12.52
N ALA A 347 1.12 5.85 -12.74
CA ALA A 347 0.03 4.89 -12.50
C ALA A 347 0.08 3.69 -13.47
N LEU A 348 0.42 3.90 -14.74
CA LEU A 348 0.53 2.83 -15.74
C LEU A 348 1.75 1.94 -15.50
N ALA A 349 2.86 2.53 -15.04
CA ALA A 349 4.05 1.78 -14.68
C ALA A 349 3.83 0.85 -13.48
N VAL A 350 3.14 1.35 -12.45
CA VAL A 350 2.76 0.54 -11.29
C VAL A 350 1.82 -0.61 -11.70
N ALA A 351 0.84 -0.34 -12.57
CA ALA A 351 -0.04 -1.38 -13.09
C ALA A 351 0.71 -2.46 -13.89
N ALA A 352 1.67 -2.07 -14.74
CA ALA A 352 2.50 -3.02 -15.48
C ALA A 352 3.40 -3.87 -14.57
N ALA A 353 4.01 -3.25 -13.55
CA ALA A 353 4.82 -3.96 -12.56
C ALA A 353 3.97 -4.96 -11.75
N LEU A 354 2.78 -4.55 -11.30
CA LEU A 354 1.85 -5.40 -10.56
C LEU A 354 1.38 -6.60 -11.39
N LEU A 355 1.10 -6.42 -12.68
CA LEU A 355 0.70 -7.52 -13.57
C LEU A 355 1.79 -8.58 -13.73
N VAL A 356 3.05 -8.16 -13.83
CA VAL A 356 4.20 -9.09 -13.95
C VAL A 356 4.45 -9.83 -12.63
N VAL A 357 4.34 -9.13 -11.50
CA VAL A 357 4.49 -9.76 -10.18
C VAL A 357 3.35 -10.76 -9.93
N ALA A 358 2.11 -10.39 -10.28
CA ALA A 358 0.95 -11.27 -10.13
C ALA A 358 0.96 -12.48 -11.08
N ALA A 359 1.62 -12.38 -12.25
CA ALA A 359 1.76 -13.49 -13.18
C ALA A 359 2.92 -14.45 -12.84
N GLY A 360 3.84 -14.04 -11.96
CA GLY A 360 5.00 -14.84 -11.54
C GLY A 360 4.92 -15.40 -10.12
N ALA A 361 3.92 -14.98 -9.33
CA ALA A 361 3.54 -15.57 -8.05
C ALA A 361 2.47 -16.64 -8.31
#